data_AF-A0A2E3SPW8-F1
#
_entry.id   AF-A0A2E3SPW8-F1
#
_cell.length_a   1.000
_cell.length_b   1.000
_cell.length_c   1.000
_cell.angle_alpha   90.00
_cell.angle_beta   90.00
_cell.angle_gamma   90.00
#
_symmetry.space_group_name_H-M   'P 1'
#
loop_
_entity.id
_entity.type
_entity.pdbx_description
1 polymer ?
#
loop_
_entity_poly.entity_id
_entity_poly.type
_entity_poly.pdbx_seq_one_letter_code
_entity_poly.pdbx_strand_id
1 'polypeptide(L)' 'MYTTNSIEGFNRQIRKATKTKGALPSERSLYKLLYLVSLNVQKRWSKPRSWRQVLNTLTIMYPDRMT' A
#
# COMPACT_ATOMS: atom_id res chain seq x y z
N MET A 1 -7.88 15.51 6.48
CA MET A 1 -8.41 14.29 5.85
C MET A 1 -7.64 13.08 6.37
N TYR A 2 -8.23 12.27 7.26
CA TYR A 2 -7.66 10.98 7.68
C TYR A 2 -8.14 9.90 6.70
N THR A 3 -7.42 9.67 5.60
CA THR A 3 -7.86 8.71 4.59
C THR A 3 -7.41 7.31 4.97
N THR A 4 -8.20 6.59 5.77
CA THR A 4 -8.02 5.14 6.00
C THR A 4 -8.20 4.31 4.72
N ASN A 5 -8.76 4.90 3.66
CA ASN A 5 -9.07 4.27 2.38
C ASN A 5 -7.86 3.54 1.73
N SER A 6 -6.65 4.09 1.79
CA SER A 6 -5.47 3.44 1.19
C SER A 6 -5.07 2.15 1.92
N ILE A 7 -5.07 2.19 3.26
CA ILE A 7 -4.73 1.04 4.11
C ILE A 7 -5.85 0.00 4.05
N GLU A 8 -7.10 0.44 4.16
CA GLU A 8 -8.26 -0.43 4.06
C GLU A 8 -8.38 -1.09 2.68
N GLY A 9 -8.09 -0.33 1.62
CA GLY A 9 -8.01 -0.81 0.25
C GLY A 9 -6.97 -1.91 0.07
N PHE A 10 -5.78 -1.75 0.66
CA PHE A 10 -4.77 -2.81 0.67
C PHE A 10 -5.24 -4.05 1.44
N ASN A 11 -5.74 -3.87 2.68
CA ASN A 11 -6.25 -4.96 3.51
C ASN A 11 -7.41 -5.72 2.86
N ARG A 12 -8.24 -5.04 2.05
CA ARG A 12 -9.28 -5.67 1.23
C ARG A 12 -8.69 -6.61 0.17
N GLN A 13 -7.59 -6.23 -0.48
CA GLN A 13 -6.94 -7.08 -1.49
C GLN A 13 -6.31 -8.33 -0.86
N ILE A 14 -5.69 -8.17 0.31
CA ILE A 14 -5.13 -9.30 1.07
C ILE A 14 -6.25 -10.28 1.45
N ARG A 15 -7.33 -9.78 2.07
CA ARG A 15 -8.50 -10.62 2.42
C ARG A 15 -9.10 -11.32 1.20
N LYS A 16 -9.20 -10.63 0.06
CA LYS A 16 -9.72 -11.22 -1.18
C LYS A 16 -8.83 -12.38 -1.66
N ALA A 17 -7.50 -12.23 -1.59
CA ALA A 17 -6.56 -13.23 -2.06
C ALA A 17 -6.47 -14.45 -1.14
N THR A 18 -6.77 -14.29 0.15
CA THR A 18 -6.73 -15.38 1.14
C THR A 18 -8.09 -16.04 1.38
N LYS A 19 -9.22 -15.37 1.12
CA LYS A 19 -10.58 -15.87 1.43
C LYS A 19 -10.88 -17.26 0.86
N THR A 20 -10.34 -17.61 -0.31
CA THR A 20 -10.60 -18.90 -0.98
C THR A 20 -9.48 -19.91 -0.81
N LYS A 21 -8.39 -19.53 -0.12
CA LYS A 21 -7.28 -20.44 0.17
C LYS A 21 -7.59 -21.17 1.47
N GLY A 22 -7.54 -22.51 1.44
CA GLY A 22 -7.56 -23.33 2.66
C GLY A 22 -6.26 -23.19 3.45
N ALA A 23 -5.94 -24.19 4.28
CA ALA A 23 -4.68 -24.21 5.01
C ALA A 23 -3.48 -24.11 4.03
N LEU A 24 -2.61 -23.13 4.27
CA LEU A 24 -1.39 -22.97 3.50
C LEU A 24 -0.34 -24.00 3.97
N PRO A 25 0.43 -24.60 3.04
CA PRO A 25 1.35 -25.70 3.37
C PRO A 25 2.56 -25.29 4.21
N SER A 26 2.86 -23.99 4.32
CA SER A 26 3.91 -23.44 5.19
C SER A 26 3.81 -21.92 5.31
N GLU A 27 4.42 -21.34 6.33
CA GLU A 27 4.56 -19.89 6.48
C GLU A 27 5.23 -19.25 5.24
N ARG A 28 6.23 -19.91 4.64
CA ARG A 28 6.89 -19.42 3.42
C ARG A 28 5.93 -19.31 2.23
N SER A 29 4.95 -20.21 2.13
CA SER A 29 3.92 -20.12 1.08
C SER A 29 2.96 -18.94 1.32
N LEU A 30 2.65 -18.63 2.57
CA LEU A 30 1.91 -17.42 2.95
C LEU A 30 2.68 -16.16 2.53
N TYR A 31 3.97 -16.07 2.87
CA TYR A 31 4.77 -14.90 2.50
C TYR A 31 4.85 -14.69 0.98
N LYS A 32 5.04 -15.76 0.20
CA LYS A 32 5.00 -15.67 -1.27
C LYS A 32 3.67 -15.15 -1.78
N LEU A 33 2.55 -15.61 -1.22
CA LEU A 33 1.23 -15.14 -1.59
C LEU A 33 1.07 -13.65 -1.30
N LEU A 34 1.41 -13.20 -0.09
CA LEU A 34 1.32 -11.78 0.31
C LEU A 34 2.21 -10.89 -0.57
N TYR A 35 3.41 -11.37 -0.90
CA TYR A 35 4.32 -10.66 -1.81
C TYR A 35 3.71 -10.49 -3.21
N LEU A 36 3.18 -11.56 -3.80
CA LEU A 36 2.55 -11.51 -5.13
C LEU A 36 1.31 -10.61 -5.15
N VAL A 37 0.51 -10.62 -4.08
CA VAL A 37 -0.64 -9.70 -3.94
C VAL A 37 -0.14 -8.25 -3.89
N SER A 38 0.89 -7.99 -3.10
CA SER A 38 1.48 -6.65 -2.97
C SER A 38 2.00 -6.13 -4.31
N LEU A 39 2.72 -6.95 -5.07
CA LEU A 39 3.17 -6.61 -6.43
C LEU A 39 2.00 -6.25 -7.35
N ASN A 40 0.91 -7.02 -7.30
CA ASN A 40 -0.26 -6.75 -8.14
C ASN A 40 -1.01 -5.47 -7.74
N VAL A 41 -1.05 -5.15 -6.45
CA VAL A 41 -1.64 -3.91 -5.96
C VAL A 41 -0.79 -2.71 -6.34
N GLN A 42 0.53 -2.82 -6.21
CA GLN A 42 1.48 -1.77 -6.56
C GLN A 42 1.38 -1.34 -8.04
N LYS A 43 1.10 -2.28 -8.95
CA LYS A 43 0.86 -1.96 -10.38
C LYS A 43 -0.28 -0.96 -10.62
N ARG A 44 -1.22 -0.85 -9.68
CA ARG A 44 -2.38 0.06 -9.77
C ARG A 44 -2.19 1.35 -8.99
N TRP A 45 -1.10 1.47 -8.23
CA TRP A 45 -0.82 2.68 -7.48
C TRP A 45 -0.44 3.80 -8.42
N SER A 46 -1.16 4.90 -8.32
CA SER A 46 -0.90 6.13 -9.04
C SER A 46 -0.57 7.25 -8.06
N LYS A 47 0.16 8.24 -8.56
CA LYS A 47 0.54 9.41 -7.79
C LYS A 47 -0.73 10.15 -7.33
N PRO A 48 -0.80 10.60 -6.06
CA PRO A 48 -1.94 11.37 -5.57
C PRO A 48 -2.14 12.64 -6.40
N ARG A 49 -3.40 12.99 -6.68
CA ARG A 49 -3.78 14.12 -7.55
C ARG A 49 -3.16 15.46 -7.11
N SER A 50 -3.03 15.68 -5.81
CA SER A 50 -2.50 16.93 -5.24
C SER A 50 -1.06 16.80 -4.73
N TRP A 51 -0.26 15.86 -5.25
CA TRP A 51 1.09 15.60 -4.73
C TRP A 51 2.01 16.83 -4.71
N ARG A 52 1.91 17.72 -5.71
CA ARG A 52 2.73 18.94 -5.76
C ARG A 52 2.44 19.88 -4.58
N GLN A 53 1.18 20.03 -4.21
CA GLN A 53 0.78 20.86 -3.07
C GLN A 53 1.30 20.27 -1.77
N VAL A 54 1.12 18.96 -1.58
CA VAL A 54 1.64 18.23 -0.41
C VAL A 54 3.15 18.38 -0.30
N LEU A 55 3.87 18.23 -1.41
CA LEU A 55 5.32 18.36 -1.43
C LEU A 55 5.75 19.77 -1.01
N ASN A 56 5.14 20.83 -1.58
CA ASN A 56 5.45 22.21 -1.22
C ASN A 56 5.21 22.47 0.29
N THR A 57 4.10 21.97 0.84
CA THR A 57 3.82 22.08 2.27
C THR A 57 4.88 21.36 3.10
N LEU A 58 5.30 20.16 2.70
CA LEU A 58 6.33 19.42 3.43
C LEU A 58 7.71 20.10 3.34
N THR A 59 8.07 20.68 2.19
CA THR A 59 9.32 21.43 2.03
C THR A 59 9.36 22.68 2.91
N ILE A 60 8.23 23.40 3.04
CA ILE A 60 8.15 24.57 3.93
C ILE A 60 8.20 24.15 5.40
N MET A 61 7.53 23.07 5.78
CA MET A 61 7.50 22.60 7.17
C MET A 61 8.80 21.93 7.63
N TYR A 62 9.54 21.31 6.70
CA TYR A 62 10.76 20.55 7.00
C TYR A 62 11.88 20.88 6.00
N PRO A 63 12.36 22.14 5.98
CA PRO A 63 13.35 22.59 4.99
C PRO A 63 14.65 21.77 5.03
N ASP A 64 15.11 21.37 6.22
CA ASP A 64 16.37 20.64 6.41
C ASP A 64 16.29 19.14 6.05
N ARG A 65 15.11 18.62 5.68
CA ARG A 65 14.91 17.19 5.39
C ARG A 65 14.63 16.89 3.92
N MET A 66 14.42 17.92 3.11
CA MET A 66 14.00 17.81 1.71
C MET A 66 15.10 18.23 0.72
N THR A 67 16.35 18.31 1.18
CA THR A 67 17.54 18.62 0.39
C THR A 67 17.95 17.46 -0.51
#